data_AF-Q875I2-F1
#
_entry.id   AF-Q875I2-F1
#
_cell.length_a   1.000
_cell.length_b   1.000
_cell.length_c   1.000
_cell.angle_alpha   90.00
_cell.angle_beta   90.00
_cell.angle_gamma   90.00
#
_symmetry.space_group_name_H-M   'P 1'
#
loop_
_entity.id
_entity.type
_entity.pdbx_description
1 polymer ?
#
loop_
_entity_poly.entity_id
_entity_poly.type
_entity_poly.pdbx_seq_one_letter_code
_entity_poly.pdbx_strand_id
1 'polypeptide(L)'
;DPLAPKLNDIEDVERHLPGLLRATNEWFTVYKIPDGKPENQFAFSGEAKNKKYAEEVIRECAEAWEKLIKGETQPGDISLTSTVLKDVPSFDESAASKVPVGSQDLKDAPIDKSIDKWFFISGASA
;
A
#
# COMPACT_ATOMS: atom_id res chain seq x y z
N ASP A 1 8.56 -16.55 5.04
CA ASP A 1 7.62 -16.65 6.17
C ASP A 1 7.26 -18.12 6.41
N PRO A 2 7.23 -18.64 7.66
CA PRO A 2 6.91 -20.04 7.96
C PRO A 2 5.46 -20.46 7.69
N LEU A 3 4.51 -19.52 7.70
CA LEU A 3 3.10 -19.77 7.38
C LEU A 3 2.81 -19.70 5.89
N ALA A 4 3.72 -19.19 5.05
CA ALA A 4 3.49 -19.07 3.61
C ALA A 4 3.01 -20.38 2.93
N PRO A 5 3.55 -21.59 3.24
CA PRO A 5 3.03 -22.83 2.65
C PRO A 5 1.60 -23.19 3.06
N LYS A 6 1.06 -22.55 4.11
CA LYS A 6 -0.28 -22.79 4.69
C LYS A 6 -1.29 -21.70 4.32
N LEU A 7 -0.85 -20.61 3.70
CA LEU A 7 -1.67 -19.46 3.35
C LEU A 7 -1.78 -19.37 1.83
N ASN A 8 -2.77 -20.06 1.25
CA ASN A 8 -2.92 -20.16 -0.20
C ASN A 8 -4.07 -19.29 -0.72
N ASP A 9 -5.11 -19.07 0.08
CA ASP A 9 -6.21 -18.15 -0.22
C ASP A 9 -6.68 -17.41 1.05
N ILE A 10 -7.62 -16.47 0.88
CA ILE A 10 -8.05 -15.54 1.93
C ILE A 10 -8.66 -16.24 3.15
N GLU A 11 -9.31 -17.39 2.96
CA GLU A 11 -9.92 -18.18 4.03
C GLU A 11 -8.86 -18.80 4.97
N ASP A 12 -7.67 -19.10 4.44
CA ASP A 12 -6.56 -19.62 5.24
C ASP A 12 -6.04 -18.57 6.23
N VAL A 13 -6.18 -17.28 5.89
CA VAL A 13 -5.82 -16.17 6.78
C VAL A 13 -6.69 -16.19 8.02
N GLU A 14 -8.01 -16.29 7.89
CA GLU A 14 -8.89 -16.37 9.06
C GLU A 14 -8.68 -17.68 9.85
N ARG A 15 -8.35 -18.77 9.16
CA ARG A 15 -8.05 -20.07 9.79
C ARG A 15 -6.78 -20.04 10.66
N HIS A 16 -5.72 -19.40 10.18
CA HIS A 16 -4.42 -19.40 10.84
C HIS A 16 -4.14 -18.14 11.68
N LEU A 17 -4.85 -17.04 11.40
CA LEU A 17 -4.71 -15.72 12.01
C LEU A 17 -6.10 -15.15 12.35
N PRO A 18 -6.86 -15.81 13.25
CA PRO A 18 -8.26 -15.47 13.49
C PRO A 18 -8.42 -14.03 14.00
N GLY A 19 -9.37 -13.29 13.41
CA GLY A 19 -9.65 -11.90 13.73
C GLY A 19 -8.75 -10.87 13.04
N LEU A 20 -7.70 -11.28 12.34
CA LEU A 20 -6.80 -10.36 11.64
C LEU A 20 -7.52 -9.58 10.53
N LEU A 21 -8.39 -10.23 9.75
CA LEU A 21 -9.13 -9.57 8.68
C LEU A 21 -10.09 -8.51 9.23
N ARG A 22 -10.78 -8.83 10.33
CA ARG A 22 -11.65 -7.89 11.04
C ARG A 22 -10.87 -6.70 11.59
N ALA A 23 -9.74 -6.95 12.25
CA ALA A 23 -8.87 -5.89 12.78
C ALA A 23 -8.30 -5.01 11.66
N THR A 24 -7.99 -5.59 10.50
CA THR A 24 -7.51 -4.85 9.31
C THR A 24 -8.60 -3.92 8.77
N ASN A 25 -9.84 -4.42 8.65
CA ASN A 25 -10.98 -3.61 8.25
C ASN A 25 -11.21 -2.44 9.22
N GLU A 26 -11.21 -2.71 10.52
CA GLU A 26 -11.38 -1.69 11.57
C GLU A 26 -10.25 -0.64 11.53
N TRP A 27 -9.00 -1.08 11.42
CA TRP A 27 -7.84 -0.18 11.35
C TRP A 27 -7.97 0.82 10.22
N PHE A 28 -8.23 0.34 9.00
CA PHE A 28 -8.42 1.22 7.85
C PHE A 28 -9.71 2.03 7.91
N THR A 29 -10.72 1.61 8.66
CA THR A 29 -11.93 2.41 8.91
C THR A 29 -11.60 3.66 9.74
N VAL A 30 -10.82 3.51 10.81
CA VAL A 30 -10.68 4.56 11.84
C VAL A 30 -9.36 5.32 11.86
N TYR A 31 -8.30 4.88 11.15
CA TYR A 31 -6.94 5.43 11.32
C TYR A 31 -6.80 6.94 11.06
N LYS A 32 -7.70 7.55 10.29
CA LYS A 32 -7.69 8.99 9.97
C LYS A 32 -8.60 9.85 10.87
N ILE A 33 -9.37 9.23 11.75
CA ILE A 33 -10.25 9.96 12.69
C ILE A 33 -9.44 10.84 13.66
N PRO A 34 -8.28 10.41 14.20
CA PRO A 34 -7.43 11.28 15.02
C PRO A 34 -6.99 12.56 14.29
N ASP A 35 -6.90 12.51 12.95
CA ASP A 35 -6.58 13.66 12.09
C ASP A 35 -7.80 14.54 11.76
N GLY A 36 -8.97 14.24 12.33
CA GLY A 36 -10.22 14.97 12.09
C GLY A 36 -10.95 14.58 10.80
N LYS A 37 -10.57 13.48 10.13
CA LYS A 37 -11.24 13.00 8.91
C LYS A 37 -12.37 12.01 9.26
N PRO A 38 -13.40 11.87 8.41
CA PRO A 38 -14.45 10.88 8.61
C PRO A 38 -13.91 9.44 8.51
N GLU A 39 -14.70 8.50 9.01
CA GLU A 39 -14.50 7.06 8.82
C GLU A 39 -14.43 6.71 7.33
N ASN A 40 -13.55 5.78 6.96
CA ASN A 40 -13.53 5.23 5.61
C ASN A 40 -14.60 4.16 5.45
N GLN A 41 -15.07 3.98 4.21
CA GLN A 41 -16.02 2.93 3.84
C GLN A 41 -15.39 1.98 2.85
N PHE A 42 -15.90 0.74 2.82
CA PHE A 42 -15.44 -0.31 1.92
C PHE A 42 -16.55 -0.72 0.96
N ALA A 43 -16.17 -1.07 -0.26
CA ALA A 43 -17.03 -1.85 -1.14
C ALA A 43 -17.30 -3.24 -0.53
N PHE A 44 -18.29 -3.96 -1.08
CA PHE A 44 -18.63 -5.33 -0.68
C PHE A 44 -18.86 -5.52 0.83
N SER A 45 -19.33 -4.47 1.53
CA SER A 45 -19.51 -4.48 2.98
C SER A 45 -18.26 -4.87 3.78
N GLY A 46 -17.06 -4.59 3.24
CA GLY A 46 -15.79 -4.88 3.92
C GLY A 46 -15.28 -6.31 3.74
N GLU A 47 -15.91 -7.12 2.88
CA GLU A 47 -15.47 -8.48 2.58
C GLU A 47 -14.08 -8.49 1.91
N ALA A 48 -13.13 -9.22 2.51
CA ALA A 48 -11.85 -9.51 1.88
C ALA A 48 -12.05 -10.53 0.75
N LYS A 49 -11.82 -10.10 -0.50
CA LYS A 49 -11.95 -10.98 -1.66
C LYS A 49 -10.80 -11.98 -1.75
N ASN A 50 -11.08 -13.12 -2.37
CA ASN A 50 -10.12 -14.19 -2.56
C ASN A 50 -8.96 -13.80 -3.51
N LYS A 51 -7.95 -14.66 -3.54
CA LYS A 51 -6.74 -14.51 -4.35
C LYS A 51 -7.06 -14.25 -5.82
N LYS A 52 -8.01 -14.99 -6.40
CA LYS A 52 -8.37 -14.84 -7.81
C LYS A 52 -8.84 -13.41 -8.12
N TYR A 53 -9.75 -12.87 -7.31
CA TYR A 53 -10.24 -11.51 -7.49
C TYR A 53 -9.10 -10.49 -7.29
N ALA A 54 -8.24 -10.71 -6.30
CA ALA A 54 -7.07 -9.85 -6.07
C ALA A 54 -6.12 -9.84 -7.28
N GLU A 55 -5.83 -10.99 -7.89
CA GLU A 55 -5.01 -11.10 -9.09
C GLU A 55 -5.63 -10.36 -10.30
N GLU A 56 -6.96 -10.36 -10.43
CA GLU A 56 -7.65 -9.60 -11.47
C GLU A 56 -7.47 -8.08 -11.31
N VAL A 57 -7.63 -7.56 -10.07
CA VAL A 57 -7.41 -6.14 -9.76
C VAL A 57 -5.93 -5.75 -9.94
N ILE A 58 -5.00 -6.60 -9.50
CA ILE A 58 -3.56 -6.39 -9.70
C ILE A 58 -3.23 -6.29 -11.18
N ARG A 59 -3.78 -7.18 -12.01
CA ARG A 59 -3.59 -7.14 -13.47
C ARG A 59 -4.11 -5.84 -14.07
N GLU A 60 -5.31 -5.39 -13.68
CA GLU A 60 -5.86 -4.11 -14.16
C GLU A 60 -4.95 -2.93 -13.82
N CYS A 61 -4.46 -2.86 -12.57
CA CYS A 61 -3.51 -1.82 -12.16
C CYS A 61 -2.17 -1.91 -12.91
N ALA A 62 -1.68 -3.11 -13.19
CA ALA A 62 -0.47 -3.32 -13.97
C ALA A 62 -0.64 -2.83 -15.42
N GLU A 63 -1.77 -3.14 -16.06
CA GLU A 63 -2.12 -2.65 -17.40
C GLU A 63 -2.24 -1.11 -17.43
N ALA A 64 -2.81 -0.51 -16.39
CA ALA A 64 -2.87 0.95 -16.26
C ALA A 64 -1.46 1.57 -16.12
N TRP A 65 -0.59 0.95 -15.32
CA TRP A 65 0.81 1.36 -15.19
C TRP A 65 1.58 1.21 -16.50
N GLU A 66 1.36 0.13 -17.27
CA GLU A 66 2.02 -0.07 -18.56
C GLU A 66 1.66 1.04 -19.56
N LYS A 67 0.37 1.42 -19.63
CA LYS A 67 -0.07 2.55 -20.47
C LYS A 67 0.57 3.86 -20.03
N LEU A 68 0.63 4.08 -18.71
CA LEU A 68 1.27 5.26 -18.13
C LEU A 68 2.76 5.35 -18.49
N ILE A 69 3.54 4.28 -18.25
CA ILE A 69 4.99 4.30 -18.45
C ILE A 69 5.37 4.37 -19.94
N LYS A 70 4.54 3.82 -20.84
CA LYS A 70 4.69 3.93 -22.30
C LYS A 70 4.30 5.31 -22.86
N GLY A 71 3.75 6.20 -22.03
CA GLY A 71 3.31 7.54 -22.43
C GLY A 71 1.94 7.56 -23.14
N GLU A 72 1.17 6.49 -23.05
CA GLU A 72 -0.20 6.41 -23.60
C GLU A 72 -1.23 7.10 -22.69
N THR A 73 -0.83 7.50 -21.48
CA THR A 73 -1.65 8.25 -20.52
C THR A 73 -0.85 9.43 -19.98
N GLN A 74 -1.54 10.55 -19.74
CA GLN A 74 -0.90 11.75 -19.19
C GLN A 74 -0.42 11.50 -17.76
N PRO A 75 0.85 11.78 -17.42
CA PRO A 75 1.41 11.44 -16.11
C PRO A 75 1.00 12.36 -14.96
N GLY A 76 0.42 13.53 -15.26
CA GLY A 76 0.21 14.57 -14.26
C GLY A 76 1.54 14.96 -13.61
N ASP A 77 1.58 14.92 -12.28
CA ASP A 77 2.77 15.28 -11.48
C ASP A 77 3.75 14.12 -11.28
N ILE A 78 3.50 12.93 -11.84
CA ILE A 78 4.32 11.74 -11.64
C ILE A 78 5.61 11.84 -12.47
N SER A 79 6.77 11.69 -11.80
CA SER A 79 8.04 11.45 -12.49
C SER A 79 8.12 10.00 -12.95
N LEU A 80 8.17 9.79 -14.27
CA LEU A 80 8.26 8.47 -14.90
C LEU A 80 9.69 7.99 -15.16
N THR A 81 10.71 8.72 -14.71
CA THR A 81 12.11 8.40 -15.01
C THR A 81 12.46 6.97 -14.59
N SER A 82 12.92 6.18 -15.56
CA SER A 82 13.36 4.79 -15.33
C SER A 82 14.81 4.62 -15.76
N THR A 83 15.59 3.89 -14.95
CA THR A 83 16.98 3.53 -15.27
C THR A 83 17.11 2.12 -15.84
N VAL A 84 16.00 1.38 -15.95
CA VAL A 84 15.99 -0.05 -16.33
C VAL A 84 15.12 -0.35 -17.54
N LEU A 85 14.02 0.38 -17.73
CA LEU A 85 13.09 0.18 -18.84
C LEU A 85 13.61 0.96 -20.06
N LYS A 86 14.33 0.30 -20.96
CA LYS A 86 14.99 0.96 -22.11
C LYS A 86 14.03 1.36 -23.23
N ASP A 87 12.86 0.75 -23.23
CA ASP A 87 11.83 0.85 -24.26
C ASP A 87 10.78 1.93 -23.97
N VAL A 88 10.89 2.64 -22.84
CA VAL A 88 9.95 3.70 -22.46
C VAL A 88 10.52 5.09 -22.75
N PRO A 89 9.67 6.09 -23.06
CA PRO A 89 10.13 7.45 -23.37
C PRO A 89 10.90 8.14 -22.24
N SER A 90 10.64 7.72 -21.00
CA SER A 90 11.23 8.28 -19.78
C SER A 90 12.53 7.61 -19.34
N PHE A 91 13.14 6.76 -20.17
CA PHE A 91 14.40 6.11 -19.86
C PHE A 91 15.55 7.11 -19.74
N ASP A 92 16.25 7.10 -18.61
CA ASP A 92 17.48 7.87 -18.38
C ASP A 92 18.46 7.06 -17.51
N GLU A 93 19.44 6.42 -18.15
CA GLU A 93 20.50 5.65 -17.45
C GLU A 93 21.35 6.52 -16.50
N SER A 94 21.44 7.82 -16.78
CA SER A 94 22.22 8.76 -15.96
C SER A 94 21.47 9.23 -14.71
N ALA A 95 20.17 8.94 -14.59
CA ALA A 95 19.37 9.42 -13.47
C ALA A 95 19.91 8.94 -12.12
N ALA A 96 20.41 7.69 -12.05
CA ALA A 96 20.97 7.13 -10.83
C ALA A 96 22.24 7.86 -10.35
N SER A 97 23.09 8.34 -11.27
CA SER A 97 24.34 9.02 -10.90
C SER A 97 24.11 10.45 -10.40
N LYS A 98 22.93 11.02 -10.66
CA LYS A 98 22.50 12.34 -10.14
C LYS A 98 22.05 12.26 -8.68
N VAL A 99 21.76 11.05 -8.17
CA VAL A 99 21.41 10.85 -6.76
C VAL A 99 22.67 11.00 -5.92
N PRO A 100 22.70 11.91 -4.92
CA PRO A 100 23.85 12.08 -4.05
C PRO A 100 24.25 10.75 -3.41
N VAL A 101 25.54 10.41 -3.46
CA VAL A 101 26.08 9.24 -2.77
C VAL A 101 26.04 9.51 -1.28
N GLY A 102 25.21 8.79 -0.53
CA GLY A 102 25.24 8.86 0.92
C GLY A 102 24.00 8.33 1.61
N SER A 103 24.09 7.09 2.11
CA SER A 103 23.59 6.87 3.47
C SER A 103 24.59 7.57 4.38
N GLN A 104 24.17 8.63 5.05
CA GLN A 104 25.02 9.29 6.03
C GLN A 104 25.13 8.48 7.34
N ASP A 105 24.53 7.27 7.40
CA ASP A 105 24.43 6.38 8.57
C ASP A 105 24.18 7.18 9.86
N LEU A 106 23.30 8.17 9.75
CA LEU A 106 22.94 9.03 10.86
C LEU A 106 22.05 8.24 11.83
N LYS A 107 22.13 8.62 13.11
CA LYS A 107 21.18 8.12 14.09
C LYS A 107 19.80 8.65 13.78
N ASP A 108 18.79 7.81 14.02
CA ASP A 108 17.38 8.21 13.95
C ASP A 108 17.15 9.45 14.83
N ALA A 109 16.47 10.43 14.25
CA ALA A 109 16.07 11.63 14.98
C ALA A 109 15.06 11.26 16.08
N PRO A 110 15.05 12.00 17.21
CA PRO A 110 14.02 11.79 18.22
C PRO A 110 12.62 12.06 17.65
N ILE A 111 11.67 11.21 17.99
CA ILE A 111 10.25 11.35 17.63
C ILE A 111 9.52 12.07 18.76
N ASP A 112 8.58 12.95 18.42
CA ASP A 112 7.75 13.63 19.42
C ASP A 112 6.89 12.63 20.20
N LYS A 113 6.83 12.78 21.52
CA LYS A 113 6.07 11.89 22.41
C LYS A 113 4.56 11.95 22.19
N SER A 114 4.04 12.90 21.41
CA SER A 114 2.65 12.91 20.98
C SER A 114 2.27 11.65 20.19
N ILE A 115 3.24 11.01 19.52
CA ILE A 115 3.02 9.75 18.77
C ILE A 115 2.73 8.56 19.70
N ASP A 116 3.12 8.64 20.98
CA ASP A 116 2.81 7.61 21.98
C ASP A 116 1.34 7.64 22.42
N LYS A 117 0.60 8.69 22.06
CA LYS A 117 -0.79 8.88 22.46
C LYS A 117 -1.68 7.82 21.82
N TRP A 118 -2.36 7.05 22.66
CA TRP A 118 -3.41 6.13 22.23
C TRP A 118 -4.75 6.86 22.08
N PHE A 119 -5.41 6.65 20.95
CA PHE A 119 -6.76 7.12 20.68
C PHE A 119 -7.73 5.96 20.87
N PHE A 120 -8.72 6.16 21.72
CA PHE A 120 -9.80 5.19 21.94
C PHE A 120 -11.01 5.64 21.12
N ILE A 121 -11.17 5.02 19.96
CA ILE A 121 -12.27 5.29 19.04
C ILE A 121 -13.24 4.12 19.16
N SER A 122 -14.45 4.38 19.64
CA SER A 122 -15.51 3.39 19.65
C SER A 122 -16.14 3.33 18.25
N GLY A 123 -15.83 2.30 17.47
CA GLY A 123 -16.58 1.99 16.26
C GLY A 123 -18.02 1.63 16.61
N ALA A 124 -18.99 2.16 15.87
CA ALA A 124 -20.37 1.71 15.95
C ALA A 124 -20.46 0.28 15.37
N SER A 125 -20.25 -0.73 16.19
CA SER A 125 -20.52 -2.13 15.84
C SER A 125 -20.91 -2.89 17.11
N ALA A 126 -22.21 -2.84 17.40
CA ALA A 126 -22.94 -3.85 18.16
C ALA A 126 -23.78 -4.66 17.16
#